data_AF-A0A969J6F6-F1
#
_entry.id   AF-A0A969J6F6-F1
#
_cell.length_a   1.000
_cell.length_b   1.000
_cell.length_c   1.000
_cell.angle_alpha   90.00
_cell.angle_beta   90.00
_cell.angle_gamma   90.00
#
_symmetry.space_group_name_H-M   'P 1'
#
loop_
_entity.id
_entity.type
_entity.pdbx_description
1 polymer ?
#
loop_
_entity_poly.entity_id
_entity_poly.type
_entity_poly.pdbx_seq_one_letter_code
_entity_poly.pdbx_strand_id
1 'polypeptide(L)'
;MITNQYPQESSRHYQSHHHQSNGSDPLTAKPLSIAIVGDVHDLWDADDEIALKHLGVDLVLLVGDFGNEAVEIVRTIAHLSLPKAVILGNHDAWYTASEWGRRKSPYDHKTEDWVKQQLDLLGEAHIGYGKLDFPEFGLSVVGGRPFSWGGSIWKNEEFYQSRYGVTGFEESIDCIVAAAKSTAYETVLFMGHCGPTGLGAAAEDPCGKDWEPIGGDHGDPDLAEAIRQARAFGKTIPLVAFGHMHHQLRHTKKQLRKRIDVHSNGTVYLNAADVPRIVQCEGDRLRNFSLVTLDAGVVTKASIVWLNQNFEIHSETVLYQQSHPIQSVVSLNPTLYLDNSLPSTIPSLVKPPFTQQECN
;
A
#
# COMPACT_ATOMS: atom_id res chain seq x y z
N MET A 1 -44.20 60.25 -25.30
CA MET A 1 -43.94 58.83 -25.01
C MET A 1 -42.53 58.54 -25.47
N ILE A 2 -41.71 58.00 -24.58
CA ILE A 2 -40.25 57.99 -24.67
C ILE A 2 -39.78 56.95 -25.69
N THR A 3 -38.90 57.39 -26.59
CA THR A 3 -38.15 56.63 -27.59
C THR A 3 -36.83 56.08 -27.02
N ASN A 4 -36.38 54.93 -27.51
CA ASN A 4 -34.97 54.56 -27.80
C ASN A 4 -34.96 53.09 -28.30
N GLN A 5 -34.77 52.79 -29.58
CA GLN A 5 -33.55 52.80 -30.41
C GLN A 5 -32.45 51.83 -29.95
N TYR A 6 -32.35 50.72 -30.69
CA TYR A 6 -31.18 49.84 -30.80
C TYR A 6 -29.99 50.58 -31.43
N PRO A 7 -28.75 50.22 -31.07
CA PRO A 7 -27.62 50.38 -31.97
C PRO A 7 -26.96 49.05 -32.36
N GLN A 8 -26.47 49.08 -33.60
CA GLN A 8 -25.75 48.05 -34.32
C GLN A 8 -24.31 47.85 -33.85
N GLU A 9 -23.79 46.70 -34.27
CA GLU A 9 -22.41 46.23 -34.24
C GLU A 9 -21.38 47.25 -34.77
N SER A 10 -20.20 47.24 -34.17
CA SER A 10 -18.98 47.75 -34.81
C SER A 10 -17.83 46.76 -34.58
N SER A 11 -17.21 46.36 -35.68
CA SER A 11 -16.09 45.45 -35.77
C SER A 11 -14.79 46.10 -35.33
N ARG A 12 -13.94 45.41 -34.55
CA ARG A 12 -12.48 45.64 -34.51
C ARG A 12 -11.70 44.34 -34.35
N HIS A 13 -10.60 44.29 -35.09
CA HIS A 13 -9.61 43.23 -35.22
C HIS A 13 -9.17 42.58 -33.91
N TYR A 14 -9.13 41.25 -33.90
CA TYR A 14 -8.25 40.50 -33.00
C TYR A 14 -7.00 40.09 -33.77
N GLN A 15 -5.87 40.70 -33.40
CA GLN A 15 -4.54 40.25 -33.79
C GLN A 15 -4.24 38.92 -33.08
N SER A 16 -3.81 37.94 -33.86
CA SER A 16 -3.30 36.65 -33.38
C SER A 16 -1.96 36.86 -32.66
N HIS A 17 -1.98 36.88 -31.34
CA HIS A 17 -0.77 36.67 -30.55
C HIS A 17 -0.49 35.18 -30.48
N HIS A 18 0.49 34.74 -31.27
CA HIS A 18 1.20 33.48 -31.05
C HIS A 18 1.85 33.54 -29.66
N HIS A 19 1.18 32.96 -28.68
CA HIS A 19 1.83 32.58 -27.44
C HIS A 19 2.61 31.30 -27.74
N GLN A 20 3.92 31.44 -27.91
CA GLN A 20 4.86 30.33 -27.83
C GLN A 20 4.66 29.69 -26.46
N SER A 21 3.99 28.54 -26.42
CA SER A 21 4.10 27.63 -25.30
C SER A 21 5.56 27.22 -25.23
N ASN A 22 6.29 27.74 -24.26
CA ASN A 22 7.53 27.12 -23.83
C ASN A 22 7.16 25.69 -23.44
N GLY A 23 7.46 24.75 -24.34
CA GLY A 23 7.45 23.34 -24.05
C GLY A 23 8.44 23.12 -22.92
N SER A 24 7.91 22.92 -21.72
CA SER A 24 8.64 22.13 -20.73
C SER A 24 8.78 20.75 -21.36
N ASP A 25 10.00 20.42 -21.73
CA ASP A 25 10.47 19.04 -21.82
C ASP A 25 9.81 18.23 -20.69
N PRO A 26 9.30 17.00 -20.93
CA PRO A 26 8.92 16.15 -19.82
C PRO A 26 10.22 15.86 -19.08
N LEU A 27 10.52 16.67 -18.06
CA LEU A 27 11.46 16.35 -17.01
C LEU A 27 11.14 14.90 -16.66
N THR A 28 12.06 13.99 -16.94
CA THR A 28 11.94 12.59 -16.52
C THR A 28 11.62 12.64 -15.05
N ALA A 29 10.36 12.39 -14.70
CA ALA A 29 9.89 12.53 -13.34
C ALA A 29 10.78 11.63 -12.48
N LYS A 30 11.36 12.20 -11.43
CA LYS A 30 12.21 11.44 -10.51
C LYS A 30 11.39 10.23 -10.02
N PRO A 31 12.00 9.03 -9.89
CA PRO A 31 11.33 7.90 -9.29
C PRO A 31 10.73 8.29 -7.92
N LEU A 32 9.47 7.92 -7.72
CA LEU A 32 8.71 8.18 -6.51
C LEU A 32 9.08 7.15 -5.44
N SER A 33 9.49 7.63 -4.27
CA SER A 33 9.77 6.80 -3.09
C SER A 33 8.55 6.75 -2.18
N ILE A 34 7.97 5.55 -2.01
CA ILE A 34 6.77 5.31 -1.20
C ILE A 34 7.16 4.47 0.01
N ALA A 35 6.80 4.92 1.21
CA ALA A 35 6.84 4.09 2.41
C ALA A 35 5.46 3.49 2.69
N ILE A 36 5.42 2.21 3.01
CA ILE A 36 4.22 1.51 3.47
C ILE A 36 4.45 1.07 4.91
N VAL A 37 3.51 1.43 5.79
CA VAL A 37 3.56 1.10 7.22
C VAL A 37 2.22 0.50 7.62
N GLY A 38 2.26 -0.72 8.16
CA GLY A 38 1.07 -1.43 8.64
C GLY A 38 1.34 -2.08 9.98
N ASP A 39 0.26 -2.51 10.63
CA ASP A 39 0.30 -3.33 11.84
C ASP A 39 1.21 -2.71 12.90
N VAL A 40 0.97 -1.42 13.14
CA VAL A 40 1.77 -0.56 14.01
C VAL A 40 1.67 -1.01 15.46
N HIS A 41 0.51 -1.46 15.93
CA HIS A 41 0.29 -2.03 17.28
C HIS A 41 0.97 -1.22 18.40
N ASP A 42 0.64 0.08 18.48
CA ASP A 42 1.16 1.05 19.43
C ASP A 42 2.68 1.38 19.29
N LEU A 43 3.36 0.83 18.27
CA LEU A 43 4.77 1.07 17.99
C LEU A 43 4.96 2.17 16.92
N TRP A 44 4.55 3.38 17.28
CA TRP A 44 4.73 4.60 16.49
C TRP A 44 5.08 5.78 17.39
N ASP A 45 6.08 6.56 17.00
CA ASP A 45 6.45 7.78 17.72
C ASP A 45 6.96 8.90 16.80
N ALA A 46 7.35 10.03 17.38
CA ALA A 46 7.81 11.22 16.64
C ALA A 46 9.04 10.93 15.76
N ASP A 47 9.80 9.90 16.13
CA ASP A 47 11.03 9.49 15.49
C ASP A 47 10.74 8.84 14.12
N ASP A 48 9.56 8.24 13.93
CA ASP A 48 9.11 7.69 12.64
C ASP A 48 9.03 8.76 11.55
N GLU A 49 8.57 9.97 11.84
CA GLU A 49 8.54 11.05 10.84
C GLU A 49 9.94 11.47 10.42
N ILE A 50 10.87 11.56 11.39
CA ILE A 50 12.26 11.93 11.12
C ILE A 50 12.91 10.87 10.23
N ALA A 51 12.68 9.60 10.54
CA ALA A 51 13.14 8.48 9.75
C ALA A 51 12.61 8.50 8.30
N LEU A 52 11.30 8.74 8.12
CA LEU A 52 10.68 8.84 6.79
C LEU A 52 11.29 9.98 5.96
N LYS A 53 11.52 11.14 6.59
CA LYS A 53 12.19 12.28 5.95
C LYS A 53 13.64 11.97 5.61
N HIS A 54 14.36 11.29 6.51
CA HIS A 54 15.75 10.88 6.29
C HIS A 54 15.88 9.90 5.11
N LEU A 55 14.92 8.99 4.96
CA LEU A 55 14.81 8.07 3.82
C LEU A 55 14.46 8.77 2.50
N GLY A 56 14.09 10.05 2.51
CA GLY A 56 13.67 10.78 1.31
C GLY A 56 12.37 10.23 0.71
N VAL A 57 11.44 9.77 1.57
CA VAL A 57 10.12 9.29 1.17
C VAL A 57 9.27 10.47 0.69
N ASP A 58 8.59 10.27 -0.44
CA ASP A 58 7.72 11.26 -1.05
C ASP A 58 6.24 11.06 -0.64
N LEU A 59 5.81 9.80 -0.45
CA LEU A 59 4.44 9.42 -0.08
C LEU A 59 4.42 8.30 0.98
N VAL A 60 3.56 8.44 1.99
CA VAL A 60 3.38 7.44 3.06
C VAL A 60 2.01 6.78 2.95
N LEU A 61 1.98 5.45 2.86
CA LEU A 61 0.75 4.65 2.85
C LEU A 61 0.64 3.92 4.20
N LEU A 62 -0.31 4.31 5.04
CA LEU A 62 -0.55 3.66 6.33
C LEU A 62 -1.72 2.68 6.23
N VAL A 63 -1.46 1.38 6.42
CA VAL A 63 -2.41 0.29 6.18
C VAL A 63 -3.06 -0.28 7.46
N GLY A 64 -3.09 0.52 8.53
CA GLY A 64 -3.94 0.28 9.71
C GLY A 64 -3.34 -0.64 10.76
N ASP A 65 -4.20 -1.04 11.71
CA ASP A 65 -3.82 -1.70 12.95
C ASP A 65 -2.84 -0.84 13.76
N PHE A 66 -3.22 0.42 13.99
CA PHE A 66 -2.47 1.38 14.79
C PHE A 66 -2.40 1.00 16.27
N GLY A 67 -3.43 0.33 16.74
CA GLY A 67 -3.57 -0.25 18.06
C GLY A 67 -5.04 -0.56 18.30
N ASN A 68 -5.40 -0.98 19.51
CA ASN A 68 -6.80 -1.21 19.84
C ASN A 68 -7.52 0.12 20.04
N GLU A 69 -8.00 0.73 18.94
CA GLU A 69 -8.61 2.06 18.90
C GLU A 69 -7.70 3.16 19.50
N ALA A 70 -6.42 3.13 19.11
CA ALA A 70 -5.36 3.96 19.68
C ALA A 70 -5.42 5.43 19.21
N VAL A 71 -6.36 6.19 19.76
CA VAL A 71 -6.63 7.60 19.38
C VAL A 71 -5.37 8.47 19.37
N GLU A 72 -4.48 8.33 20.36
CA GLU A 72 -3.26 9.17 20.44
C GLU A 72 -2.21 8.80 19.37
N ILE A 73 -2.07 7.52 19.03
CA ILE A 73 -1.23 7.10 17.91
C ILE A 73 -1.78 7.69 16.60
N VAL A 74 -3.09 7.55 16.37
CA VAL A 74 -3.74 8.14 15.19
C VAL A 74 -3.61 9.66 15.15
N ARG A 75 -3.67 10.34 16.31
CA ARG A 75 -3.42 11.77 16.40
C ARG A 75 -2.01 12.10 15.90
N THR A 76 -0.99 11.37 16.30
CA THR A 76 0.39 11.64 15.82
C THR A 76 0.54 11.37 14.32
N ILE A 77 -0.07 10.30 13.79
CA ILE A 77 -0.10 9.98 12.36
C ILE A 77 -0.79 11.09 11.55
N ALA A 78 -1.92 11.60 12.04
CA ALA A 78 -2.65 12.69 11.41
C ALA A 78 -1.78 13.94 11.26
N HIS A 79 -0.88 14.22 12.21
CA HIS A 79 0.03 15.37 12.18
C HIS A 79 1.27 15.23 11.28
N LEU A 80 1.56 14.07 10.70
CA LEU A 80 2.72 13.94 9.80
C LEU A 80 2.69 14.99 8.69
N SER A 81 3.83 15.63 8.42
CA SER A 81 3.90 16.66 7.37
C SER A 81 4.04 16.09 5.96
N LEU A 82 4.39 14.80 5.84
CA LEU A 82 4.52 14.12 4.54
C LEU A 82 3.15 13.84 3.91
N PRO A 83 3.03 13.89 2.56
CA PRO A 83 1.86 13.38 1.86
C PRO A 83 1.54 11.95 2.30
N LYS A 84 0.27 11.69 2.61
CA LYS A 84 -0.14 10.40 3.16
C LYS A 84 -1.53 9.98 2.72
N ALA A 85 -1.74 8.67 2.72
CA ALA A 85 -3.05 8.04 2.68
C ALA A 85 -3.15 6.99 3.79
N VAL A 86 -4.32 6.89 4.41
CA VAL A 86 -4.54 6.06 5.60
C VAL A 86 -5.76 5.17 5.39
N ILE A 87 -5.64 3.89 5.71
CA ILE A 87 -6.78 2.99 5.88
C ILE A 87 -6.68 2.32 7.25
N LEU A 88 -7.79 2.27 7.97
CA LEU A 88 -7.86 1.68 9.31
C LEU A 88 -8.04 0.15 9.22
N GLY A 89 -7.41 -0.57 10.13
CA GLY A 89 -7.42 -2.02 10.28
C GLY A 89 -8.40 -2.53 11.34
N ASN A 90 -8.48 -3.84 11.54
CA ASN A 90 -9.46 -4.41 12.45
C ASN A 90 -9.23 -4.02 13.92
N HIS A 91 -7.98 -3.79 14.32
CA HIS A 91 -7.66 -3.33 15.67
C HIS A 91 -8.09 -1.87 15.90
N ASP A 92 -8.16 -1.06 14.85
CA ASP A 92 -8.59 0.34 14.95
C ASP A 92 -10.09 0.52 15.23
N ALA A 93 -10.85 -0.58 15.26
CA ALA A 93 -12.23 -0.66 15.77
C ALA A 93 -12.43 -1.87 16.71
N TRP A 94 -11.36 -2.29 17.41
CA TRP A 94 -11.34 -3.52 18.20
C TRP A 94 -12.46 -3.58 19.25
N TYR A 95 -12.71 -2.48 19.95
CA TYR A 95 -13.70 -2.39 21.01
C TYR A 95 -15.09 -2.04 20.49
N THR A 96 -15.21 -1.53 19.26
CA THR A 96 -16.47 -1.03 18.72
C THR A 96 -17.14 -2.01 17.77
N ALA A 97 -16.38 -2.62 16.85
CA ALA A 97 -16.95 -3.35 15.72
C ALA A 97 -17.60 -4.67 16.12
N SER A 98 -16.95 -5.45 16.98
CA SER A 98 -17.42 -6.79 17.37
C SER A 98 -18.10 -6.79 18.75
N GLU A 99 -19.07 -7.69 18.93
CA GLU A 99 -19.74 -7.87 20.24
C GLU A 99 -18.73 -8.25 21.34
N TRP A 100 -17.81 -9.16 21.03
CA TRP A 100 -16.77 -9.58 21.97
C TRP A 100 -15.83 -8.43 22.34
N GLY A 101 -15.48 -7.58 21.36
CA GLY A 101 -14.69 -6.38 21.55
C GLY A 101 -15.37 -5.39 22.49
N ARG A 102 -16.65 -5.10 22.26
CA ARG A 102 -17.47 -4.20 23.11
C ARG A 102 -17.50 -4.65 24.57
N ARG A 103 -17.56 -5.96 24.84
CA ARG A 103 -17.52 -6.49 26.22
C ARG A 103 -16.18 -6.29 26.92
N LYS A 104 -15.11 -6.03 26.16
CA LYS A 104 -13.75 -5.78 26.66
C LYS A 104 -13.36 -4.31 26.57
N SER A 105 -14.30 -3.44 26.18
CA SER A 105 -14.03 -2.03 25.97
C SER A 105 -13.56 -1.36 27.26
N PRO A 106 -12.48 -0.56 27.22
CA PRO A 106 -11.99 0.17 28.37
C PRO A 106 -12.72 1.50 28.59
N TYR A 107 -13.69 1.86 27.73
CA TYR A 107 -14.41 3.13 27.79
C TYR A 107 -15.94 2.94 27.69
N ASP A 108 -16.69 3.98 28.08
CA ASP A 108 -18.15 3.97 27.99
C ASP A 108 -18.62 4.46 26.62
N HIS A 109 -19.16 3.55 25.81
CA HIS A 109 -19.69 3.83 24.46
C HIS A 109 -20.88 4.82 24.46
N LYS A 110 -21.47 5.16 25.62
CA LYS A 110 -22.49 6.20 25.73
C LYS A 110 -21.90 7.61 25.75
N THR A 111 -20.64 7.75 26.16
CA THR A 111 -19.96 9.03 26.33
C THR A 111 -18.79 9.22 25.36
N GLU A 112 -18.22 8.12 24.88
CA GLU A 112 -17.02 8.13 24.03
C GLU A 112 -17.21 7.27 22.79
N ASP A 113 -16.60 7.72 21.69
CA ASP A 113 -16.53 6.99 20.43
C ASP A 113 -15.13 7.15 19.83
N TRP A 114 -14.24 6.22 20.18
CA TRP A 114 -12.83 6.30 19.78
C TRP A 114 -12.65 6.02 18.28
N VAL A 115 -13.51 5.22 17.66
CA VAL A 115 -13.54 5.06 16.19
C VAL A 115 -13.86 6.38 15.51
N LYS A 116 -14.90 7.09 15.98
CA LYS A 116 -15.23 8.42 15.43
C LYS A 116 -14.10 9.41 15.65
N GLN A 117 -13.46 9.42 16.83
CA GLN A 117 -12.33 10.31 17.09
C GLN A 117 -11.17 10.07 16.12
N GLN A 118 -10.82 8.81 15.85
CA GLN A 118 -9.78 8.47 14.86
C GLN A 118 -10.15 8.95 13.46
N LEU A 119 -11.40 8.72 13.02
CA LEU A 119 -11.89 9.19 11.72
C LEU A 119 -11.86 10.72 11.63
N ASP A 120 -12.31 11.43 12.67
CA ASP A 120 -12.32 12.89 12.73
C ASP A 120 -10.89 13.46 12.72
N LEU A 121 -9.93 12.79 13.36
CA LEU A 121 -8.52 13.18 13.37
C LEU A 121 -7.85 13.01 12.00
N LEU A 122 -8.13 11.90 11.33
CA LEU A 122 -7.58 11.60 10.01
C LEU A 122 -8.20 12.49 8.93
N GLY A 123 -9.48 12.84 9.06
CA GLY A 123 -10.20 13.63 8.07
C GLY A 123 -10.07 13.04 6.67
N GLU A 124 -9.68 13.87 5.71
CA GLU A 124 -9.51 13.46 4.30
C GLU A 124 -8.36 12.46 4.08
N ALA A 125 -7.43 12.32 5.04
CA ALA A 125 -6.35 11.35 4.93
C ALA A 125 -6.84 9.90 5.01
N HIS A 126 -8.00 9.65 5.65
CA HIS A 126 -8.62 8.33 5.68
C HIS A 126 -9.36 8.03 4.38
N ILE A 127 -8.94 6.99 3.67
CA ILE A 127 -9.44 6.66 2.33
C ILE A 127 -10.28 5.38 2.28
N GLY A 128 -10.72 4.83 3.41
CA GLY A 128 -11.62 3.67 3.41
C GLY A 128 -12.91 3.99 2.64
N TYR A 129 -13.20 3.21 1.58
CA TYR A 129 -14.24 3.51 0.57
C TYR A 129 -14.12 4.87 -0.15
N GLY A 130 -12.94 5.48 -0.13
CA GLY A 130 -12.64 6.77 -0.71
C GLY A 130 -11.34 6.76 -1.51
N LYS A 131 -10.88 7.96 -1.87
CA LYS A 131 -9.64 8.15 -2.62
C LYS A 131 -8.97 9.47 -2.30
N LEU A 132 -7.67 9.52 -2.55
CA LEU A 132 -6.88 10.76 -2.65
C LEU A 132 -6.22 10.83 -4.02
N ASP A 133 -6.17 12.03 -4.59
CA ASP A 133 -5.39 12.30 -5.80
C ASP A 133 -4.11 13.02 -5.39
N PHE A 134 -2.98 12.63 -5.99
CA PHE A 134 -1.67 13.25 -5.77
C PHE A 134 -1.15 13.81 -7.11
N PRO A 135 -1.57 15.02 -7.50
CA PRO A 135 -1.18 15.64 -8.76
C PRO A 135 0.33 15.77 -8.97
N GLU A 136 1.08 16.02 -7.89
CA GLU A 136 2.53 16.08 -7.88
C GLU A 136 3.20 14.78 -8.32
N PHE A 137 2.49 13.65 -8.21
CA PHE A 137 2.97 12.30 -8.57
C PHE A 137 2.23 11.71 -9.78
N GLY A 138 1.21 12.40 -10.31
CA GLY A 138 0.41 11.93 -11.43
C GLY A 138 -0.34 10.62 -11.16
N LEU A 139 -0.73 10.38 -9.90
CA LEU A 139 -1.43 9.16 -9.48
C LEU A 139 -2.53 9.43 -8.46
N SER A 140 -3.38 8.43 -8.25
CA SER A 140 -4.37 8.42 -7.17
C SER A 140 -4.20 7.19 -6.29
N VAL A 141 -4.69 7.28 -5.05
CA VAL A 141 -4.72 6.16 -4.10
C VAL A 141 -6.17 5.89 -3.72
N VAL A 142 -6.61 4.64 -3.85
CA VAL A 142 -7.98 4.19 -3.55
C VAL A 142 -7.95 3.21 -2.39
N GLY A 143 -8.82 3.42 -1.40
CA GLY A 143 -8.93 2.53 -0.26
C GLY A 143 -10.03 1.49 -0.44
N GLY A 144 -9.74 0.28 0.02
CA GLY A 144 -10.70 -0.82 0.14
C GLY A 144 -11.65 -0.63 1.32
N ARG A 145 -12.17 -1.75 1.81
CA ARG A 145 -13.00 -1.79 3.01
C ARG A 145 -12.18 -1.48 4.27
N PRO A 146 -12.50 -0.40 5.01
CA PRO A 146 -11.81 -0.10 6.27
C PRO A 146 -12.23 -1.10 7.36
N PHE A 147 -11.39 -1.25 8.39
CA PHE A 147 -11.60 -2.12 9.55
C PHE A 147 -11.79 -3.60 9.21
N SER A 148 -11.37 -4.03 8.01
CA SER A 148 -11.62 -5.39 7.54
C SER A 148 -10.92 -6.43 8.42
N TRP A 149 -11.62 -7.52 8.71
CA TRP A 149 -11.08 -8.70 9.41
C TRP A 149 -10.70 -9.81 8.44
N GLY A 150 -10.71 -9.53 7.14
CA GLY A 150 -10.39 -10.49 6.10
C GLY A 150 -11.37 -11.65 5.94
N GLY A 151 -11.16 -12.37 4.85
CA GLY A 151 -11.84 -13.62 4.51
C GLY A 151 -13.19 -13.44 3.82
N SER A 152 -13.73 -14.59 3.39
CA SER A 152 -14.93 -14.68 2.56
C SER A 152 -16.26 -14.55 3.32
N ILE A 153 -16.23 -14.19 4.60
CA ILE A 153 -17.43 -14.05 5.44
C ILE A 153 -17.59 -12.58 5.79
N TRP A 154 -18.75 -12.01 5.49
CA TRP A 154 -19.10 -10.65 5.91
C TRP A 154 -19.27 -10.62 7.43
N LYS A 155 -18.39 -9.89 8.12
CA LYS A 155 -18.37 -9.77 9.58
C LYS A 155 -18.76 -8.35 9.98
N ASN A 156 -19.25 -8.20 11.21
CA ASN A 156 -19.58 -6.89 11.81
C ASN A 156 -20.60 -6.08 11.00
N GLU A 157 -21.65 -6.73 10.50
CA GLU A 157 -22.67 -6.11 9.65
C GLU A 157 -23.27 -4.83 10.26
N GLU A 158 -23.69 -4.87 11.53
CA GLU A 158 -24.23 -3.69 12.23
C GLU A 158 -23.24 -2.52 12.28
N PHE A 159 -21.94 -2.80 12.40
CA PHE A 159 -20.90 -1.79 12.41
C PHE A 159 -20.77 -1.13 11.02
N TYR A 160 -20.69 -1.93 9.95
CA TYR A 160 -20.59 -1.38 8.59
C TYR A 160 -21.86 -0.65 8.16
N GLN A 161 -23.03 -1.16 8.51
CA GLN A 161 -24.29 -0.49 8.24
C GLN A 161 -24.37 0.86 8.95
N SER A 162 -24.00 0.93 10.23
CA SER A 162 -24.09 2.17 11.01
C SER A 162 -23.03 3.20 10.63
N ARG A 163 -21.80 2.78 10.30
CA ARG A 163 -20.68 3.67 10.00
C ARG A 163 -20.61 4.10 8.54
N TYR A 164 -20.93 3.19 7.63
CA TYR A 164 -20.71 3.37 6.19
C TYR A 164 -21.97 3.16 5.36
N GLY A 165 -23.08 2.69 5.94
CA GLY A 165 -24.28 2.36 5.19
C GLY A 165 -24.13 1.13 4.29
N VAL A 166 -23.12 0.29 4.54
CA VAL A 166 -22.79 -0.89 3.73
C VAL A 166 -23.19 -2.17 4.48
N THR A 167 -23.89 -3.07 3.81
CA THR A 167 -24.49 -4.28 4.38
C THR A 167 -23.90 -5.58 3.86
N GLY A 168 -23.05 -5.53 2.84
CA GLY A 168 -22.45 -6.72 2.26
C GLY A 168 -21.31 -6.45 1.27
N PHE A 169 -20.74 -7.53 0.74
CA PHE A 169 -19.64 -7.46 -0.23
C PHE A 169 -20.02 -6.72 -1.52
N GLU A 170 -21.24 -6.88 -2.03
CA GLU A 170 -21.68 -6.21 -3.27
C GLU A 170 -21.64 -4.67 -3.11
N GLU A 171 -22.26 -4.15 -2.06
CA GLU A 171 -22.24 -2.71 -1.75
C GLU A 171 -20.82 -2.22 -1.44
N SER A 172 -19.99 -3.03 -0.78
CA SER A 172 -18.57 -2.73 -0.57
C SER A 172 -17.81 -2.59 -1.89
N ILE A 173 -18.02 -3.52 -2.83
CA ILE A 173 -17.43 -3.46 -4.19
C ILE A 173 -17.85 -2.17 -4.88
N ASP A 174 -19.15 -1.84 -4.84
CA ASP A 174 -19.68 -0.62 -5.46
C ASP A 174 -19.03 0.63 -4.89
N CYS A 175 -18.83 0.71 -3.56
CA CYS A 175 -18.13 1.82 -2.92
C CYS A 175 -16.68 1.95 -3.44
N ILE A 176 -15.91 0.85 -3.43
CA ILE A 176 -14.50 0.87 -3.86
C ILE A 176 -14.38 1.20 -5.36
N VAL A 177 -15.27 0.64 -6.19
CA VAL A 177 -15.32 0.89 -7.64
C VAL A 177 -15.74 2.33 -7.93
N ALA A 178 -16.68 2.89 -7.19
CA ALA A 178 -17.07 4.29 -7.32
C ALA A 178 -15.91 5.23 -6.98
N ALA A 179 -15.17 4.95 -5.89
CA ALA A 179 -13.96 5.68 -5.55
C ALA A 179 -12.92 5.62 -6.69
N ALA A 180 -12.66 4.42 -7.22
CA ALA A 180 -11.74 4.24 -8.35
C ALA A 180 -12.18 4.94 -9.65
N LYS A 181 -13.48 5.01 -9.94
CA LYS A 181 -14.00 5.79 -11.09
C LYS A 181 -13.85 7.29 -10.90
N SER A 182 -13.85 7.76 -9.66
CA SER A 182 -13.75 9.18 -9.31
C SER A 182 -12.31 9.71 -9.27
N THR A 183 -11.30 8.86 -9.47
CA THR A 183 -9.90 9.28 -9.45
C THR A 183 -9.56 10.20 -10.62
N ALA A 184 -8.74 11.21 -10.35
CA ALA A 184 -8.28 12.14 -11.38
C ALA A 184 -7.25 11.50 -12.35
N TYR A 185 -6.59 10.42 -11.91
CA TYR A 185 -5.52 9.76 -12.66
C TYR A 185 -5.87 8.32 -13.03
N GLU A 186 -5.25 7.84 -14.11
CA GLU A 186 -5.37 6.45 -14.57
C GLU A 186 -4.43 5.50 -13.81
N THR A 187 -3.29 6.00 -13.32
CA THR A 187 -2.41 5.27 -12.40
C THR A 187 -3.02 5.31 -11.00
N VAL A 188 -3.43 4.15 -10.49
CA VAL A 188 -4.10 4.01 -9.20
C VAL A 188 -3.37 3.00 -8.33
N LEU A 189 -2.99 3.41 -7.13
CA LEU A 189 -2.53 2.51 -6.08
C LEU A 189 -3.75 2.07 -5.27
N PHE A 190 -3.87 0.79 -4.94
CA PHE A 190 -4.89 0.31 -4.02
C PHE A 190 -4.32 0.10 -2.62
N MET A 191 -5.11 0.41 -1.61
CA MET A 191 -4.80 0.15 -0.20
C MET A 191 -5.90 -0.66 0.46
N GLY A 192 -5.52 -1.67 1.22
CA GLY A 192 -6.40 -2.40 2.13
C GLY A 192 -5.70 -2.59 3.47
N HIS A 193 -6.43 -2.77 4.57
CA HIS A 193 -5.78 -3.35 5.75
C HIS A 193 -5.50 -4.84 5.47
N CYS A 194 -6.52 -5.59 5.04
CA CYS A 194 -6.33 -6.92 4.48
C CYS A 194 -6.00 -6.83 2.99
N GLY A 195 -5.15 -7.74 2.50
CA GLY A 195 -4.91 -7.89 1.07
C GLY A 195 -6.12 -8.52 0.34
N PRO A 196 -6.16 -8.49 -1.00
CA PRO A 196 -7.25 -9.09 -1.75
C PRO A 196 -7.23 -10.63 -1.72
N THR A 197 -8.40 -11.26 -1.82
CA THR A 197 -8.50 -12.71 -2.07
C THR A 197 -7.77 -13.09 -3.38
N GLY A 198 -7.21 -14.29 -3.42
CA GLY A 198 -6.38 -14.81 -4.50
C GLY A 198 -4.90 -14.96 -4.10
N LEU A 199 -4.54 -14.47 -2.91
CA LEU A 199 -3.17 -14.44 -2.38
C LEU A 199 -2.99 -15.33 -1.14
N GLY A 200 -3.92 -16.26 -0.86
CA GLY A 200 -3.90 -17.09 0.35
C GLY A 200 -4.05 -18.59 0.09
N ALA A 201 -3.47 -19.11 -1.00
CA ALA A 201 -3.58 -20.53 -1.35
C ALA A 201 -2.93 -21.45 -0.31
N ALA A 202 -1.75 -21.09 0.19
CA ALA A 202 -1.07 -21.71 1.33
C ALA A 202 -1.11 -20.81 2.56
N ALA A 203 -0.94 -21.38 3.75
CA ALA A 203 -0.92 -20.64 5.01
C ALA A 203 0.17 -19.55 5.05
N GLU A 204 1.27 -19.76 4.34
CA GLU A 204 2.41 -18.85 4.27
C GLU A 204 2.35 -17.83 3.14
N ASP A 205 1.32 -17.87 2.29
CA ASP A 205 1.11 -16.87 1.25
C ASP A 205 0.67 -15.52 1.87
N PRO A 206 0.75 -14.39 1.14
CA PRO A 206 0.51 -13.06 1.73
C PRO A 206 -0.83 -12.90 2.46
N CYS A 207 -1.88 -13.60 2.02
CA CYS A 207 -3.21 -13.60 2.64
C CYS A 207 -3.62 -14.97 3.21
N GLY A 208 -2.67 -15.88 3.42
CA GLY A 208 -2.93 -17.26 3.86
C GLY A 208 -3.23 -17.40 5.34
N LYS A 209 -4.33 -18.06 5.71
CA LYS A 209 -4.67 -18.30 7.11
C LYS A 209 -3.68 -19.27 7.78
N ASP A 210 -2.97 -18.80 8.81
CA ASP A 210 -1.91 -19.54 9.51
C ASP A 210 -2.29 -19.96 10.95
N TRP A 211 -3.57 -19.90 11.29
CA TRP A 211 -4.13 -20.38 12.56
C TRP A 211 -5.24 -21.41 12.34
N GLU A 212 -5.50 -22.23 13.37
CA GLU A 212 -6.43 -23.35 13.28
C GLU A 212 -7.89 -22.94 12.95
N PRO A 213 -8.60 -23.68 12.07
CA PRO A 213 -8.04 -24.67 11.13
C PRO A 213 -7.11 -23.99 10.11
N ILE A 214 -5.88 -24.49 9.97
CA ILE A 214 -4.86 -23.89 9.09
C ILE A 214 -5.26 -24.00 7.62
N GLY A 215 -4.96 -22.95 6.86
CA GLY A 215 -5.22 -22.88 5.42
C GLY A 215 -6.52 -22.13 5.08
N GLY A 216 -6.61 -21.77 3.80
CA GLY A 216 -7.68 -20.93 3.27
C GLY A 216 -7.24 -19.48 3.07
N ASP A 217 -7.88 -18.84 2.10
CA ASP A 217 -7.60 -17.46 1.75
C ASP A 217 -8.34 -16.52 2.70
N HIS A 218 -7.58 -15.66 3.39
CA HIS A 218 -8.11 -14.65 4.31
C HIS A 218 -8.07 -13.24 3.73
N GLY A 219 -7.83 -13.10 2.43
CA GLY A 219 -7.93 -11.83 1.74
C GLY A 219 -9.38 -11.38 1.57
N ASP A 220 -9.55 -10.11 1.21
CA ASP A 220 -10.81 -9.43 0.97
C ASP A 220 -11.32 -9.67 -0.46
N PRO A 221 -12.48 -10.32 -0.66
CA PRO A 221 -12.99 -10.62 -2.00
C PRO A 221 -13.57 -9.38 -2.70
N ASP A 222 -14.07 -8.41 -1.94
CA ASP A 222 -14.52 -7.12 -2.44
C ASP A 222 -13.35 -6.27 -2.98
N LEU A 223 -12.21 -6.26 -2.30
CA LEU A 223 -11.00 -5.60 -2.81
C LEU A 223 -10.50 -6.27 -4.10
N ALA A 224 -10.47 -7.61 -4.14
CA ALA A 224 -10.07 -8.36 -5.32
C ALA A 224 -10.96 -8.03 -6.54
N GLU A 225 -12.28 -8.02 -6.33
CA GLU A 225 -13.25 -7.73 -7.38
C GLU A 225 -13.19 -6.26 -7.83
N ALA A 226 -13.02 -5.32 -6.90
CA ALA A 226 -12.87 -3.91 -7.24
C ALA A 226 -11.60 -3.63 -8.06
N ILE A 227 -10.46 -4.26 -7.73
CA ILE A 227 -9.23 -4.19 -8.52
C ILE A 227 -9.46 -4.73 -9.94
N ARG A 228 -10.18 -5.86 -10.06
CA ARG A 228 -10.52 -6.45 -11.35
C ARG A 228 -11.36 -5.51 -12.20
N GLN A 229 -12.41 -4.90 -11.62
CA GLN A 229 -13.26 -3.94 -12.32
C GLN A 229 -12.52 -2.65 -12.68
N ALA A 230 -11.70 -2.11 -11.76
CA ALA A 230 -10.89 -0.92 -12.00
C ALA A 230 -9.98 -1.07 -13.21
N ARG A 231 -9.30 -2.22 -13.32
CA ARG A 231 -8.51 -2.53 -14.51
C ARG A 231 -9.36 -2.64 -15.76
N ALA A 232 -10.55 -3.26 -15.68
CA ALA A 232 -11.43 -3.45 -16.82
C ALA A 232 -11.93 -2.11 -17.43
N PHE A 233 -12.08 -1.05 -16.61
CA PHE A 233 -12.43 0.28 -17.12
C PHE A 233 -11.22 1.21 -17.37
N GLY A 234 -9.99 0.68 -17.35
CA GLY A 234 -8.81 1.38 -17.87
C GLY A 234 -7.74 1.77 -16.85
N LYS A 235 -7.95 1.53 -15.55
CA LYS A 235 -6.95 1.91 -14.53
C LYS A 235 -5.70 1.02 -14.62
N THR A 236 -4.55 1.67 -14.51
CA THR A 236 -3.25 1.02 -14.34
C THR A 236 -2.97 0.89 -12.85
N ILE A 237 -2.73 -0.34 -12.37
CA ILE A 237 -2.61 -0.62 -10.95
C ILE A 237 -1.22 -1.22 -10.69
N PRO A 238 -0.19 -0.40 -10.44
CA PRO A 238 1.17 -0.92 -10.24
C PRO A 238 1.39 -1.49 -8.85
N LEU A 239 0.64 -1.03 -7.84
CA LEU A 239 0.83 -1.40 -6.44
C LEU A 239 -0.51 -1.61 -5.72
N VAL A 240 -0.58 -2.68 -4.93
CA VAL A 240 -1.61 -2.93 -3.93
C VAL A 240 -0.90 -3.11 -2.58
N ALA A 241 -1.07 -2.16 -1.68
CA ALA A 241 -0.44 -2.13 -0.37
C ALA A 241 -1.41 -2.58 0.72
N PHE A 242 -0.97 -3.50 1.60
CA PHE A 242 -1.80 -4.02 2.69
C PHE A 242 -0.96 -4.56 3.85
N GLY A 243 -1.62 -5.01 4.92
CA GLY A 243 -1.02 -5.58 6.13
C GLY A 243 -1.81 -6.79 6.64
N HIS A 244 -2.21 -6.77 7.92
CA HIS A 244 -3.06 -7.73 8.64
C HIS A 244 -2.40 -9.10 8.92
N MET A 245 -1.95 -9.76 7.86
CA MET A 245 -1.38 -11.10 7.97
C MET A 245 0.09 -10.97 8.32
N HIS A 246 0.40 -11.00 9.62
CA HIS A 246 1.75 -10.75 10.13
C HIS A 246 2.81 -11.68 9.50
N HIS A 247 4.03 -11.15 9.36
CA HIS A 247 5.15 -11.89 8.75
C HIS A 247 5.58 -13.10 9.57
N GLN A 248 5.51 -13.00 10.90
CA GLN A 248 5.71 -14.15 11.78
C GLN A 248 4.48 -15.06 11.75
N LEU A 249 4.71 -16.32 11.39
CA LEU A 249 3.65 -17.32 11.32
C LEU A 249 3.32 -17.87 12.71
N ARG A 250 2.04 -18.14 12.96
CA ARG A 250 1.55 -18.71 14.22
C ARG A 250 1.84 -20.22 14.32
N HIS A 251 1.80 -20.95 13.20
CA HIS A 251 2.00 -22.41 13.18
C HIS A 251 3.46 -22.85 13.08
N THR A 252 4.40 -21.96 12.73
CA THR A 252 5.81 -22.32 12.53
C THR A 252 6.75 -21.15 12.75
N LYS A 253 7.98 -21.45 13.18
CA LYS A 253 9.10 -20.50 13.26
C LYS A 253 10.20 -20.78 12.23
N LYS A 254 10.01 -21.78 11.36
CA LYS A 254 11.02 -22.22 10.37
C LYS A 254 11.16 -21.29 9.17
N GLN A 255 10.13 -20.50 8.90
CA GLN A 255 10.07 -19.56 7.80
C GLN A 255 9.13 -18.42 8.16
N LEU A 256 9.20 -17.35 7.36
CA LEU A 256 8.30 -16.21 7.46
C LEU A 256 7.26 -16.28 6.34
N ARG A 257 6.16 -15.55 6.52
CA ARG A 257 5.16 -15.35 5.47
C ARG A 257 5.79 -14.72 4.23
N LYS A 258 5.30 -15.10 3.04
CA LYS A 258 5.58 -14.39 1.80
C LYS A 258 4.99 -12.98 1.88
N ARG A 259 5.82 -11.98 1.64
CA ARG A 259 5.48 -10.56 1.85
C ARG A 259 5.06 -9.88 0.56
N ILE A 260 5.32 -10.52 -0.57
CA ILE A 260 5.12 -9.97 -1.90
C ILE A 260 4.55 -11.04 -2.82
N ASP A 261 3.66 -10.61 -3.71
CA ASP A 261 3.25 -11.36 -4.90
C ASP A 261 3.28 -10.41 -6.10
N VAL A 262 3.73 -10.89 -7.26
CA VAL A 262 3.81 -10.09 -8.48
C VAL A 262 2.99 -10.77 -9.54
N HIS A 263 1.87 -10.15 -9.89
CA HIS A 263 0.98 -10.70 -10.88
C HIS A 263 1.55 -10.53 -12.29
N SER A 264 1.16 -11.40 -13.22
CA SER A 264 1.64 -11.45 -14.61
C SER A 264 1.46 -10.15 -15.42
N ASN A 265 0.58 -9.25 -14.96
CA ASN A 265 0.36 -7.93 -15.56
C ASN A 265 1.23 -6.81 -14.95
N GLY A 266 2.15 -7.15 -14.03
CA GLY A 266 3.08 -6.21 -13.40
C GLY A 266 2.58 -5.58 -12.11
N THR A 267 1.35 -5.86 -11.64
CA THR A 267 0.90 -5.38 -10.32
C THR A 267 1.70 -6.06 -9.20
N VAL A 268 2.29 -5.25 -8.33
CA VAL A 268 2.95 -5.72 -7.10
C VAL A 268 1.97 -5.65 -5.93
N TYR A 269 1.77 -6.77 -5.26
CA TYR A 269 0.99 -6.89 -4.02
C TYR A 269 1.97 -6.97 -2.86
N LEU A 270 1.97 -5.98 -1.96
CA LEU A 270 2.93 -5.91 -0.86
C LEU A 270 2.23 -5.90 0.51
N ASN A 271 2.58 -6.89 1.34
CA ASN A 271 2.18 -7.01 2.74
C ASN A 271 3.25 -6.39 3.66
N ALA A 272 2.90 -5.30 4.35
CA ALA A 272 3.77 -4.53 5.23
C ALA A 272 3.61 -4.86 6.74
N ALA A 273 3.02 -6.00 7.09
CA ALA A 273 2.75 -6.42 8.48
C ALA A 273 3.98 -7.04 9.21
N ASP A 274 5.08 -6.30 9.31
CA ASP A 274 6.27 -6.74 10.08
C ASP A 274 6.13 -6.33 11.55
N VAL A 275 5.75 -7.28 12.41
CA VAL A 275 5.39 -7.03 13.82
C VAL A 275 6.30 -7.83 14.76
N PRO A 276 6.90 -7.20 15.79
CA PRO A 276 6.86 -5.76 16.10
C PRO A 276 7.70 -4.93 15.12
N ARG A 277 7.20 -3.75 14.70
CA ARG A 277 7.92 -2.87 13.77
C ARG A 277 9.01 -2.02 14.42
N ILE A 278 9.01 -1.89 15.76
CA ILE A 278 10.08 -1.26 16.54
C ILE A 278 10.62 -2.30 17.52
N VAL A 279 11.93 -2.52 17.50
CA VAL A 279 12.62 -3.48 18.37
C VAL A 279 13.82 -2.85 19.07
N GLN A 280 14.16 -3.36 20.25
CA GLN A 280 15.37 -2.98 20.97
C GLN A 280 16.44 -4.05 20.74
N CYS A 281 17.62 -3.67 20.23
CA CYS A 281 18.74 -4.58 19.97
C CYS A 281 20.03 -3.99 20.55
N GLU A 282 20.67 -4.65 21.52
CA GLU A 282 22.03 -4.30 22.02
C GLU A 282 22.27 -2.81 22.34
N GLY A 283 21.26 -2.09 22.85
CA GLY A 283 21.34 -0.66 23.16
C GLY A 283 20.99 0.28 21.98
N ASP A 284 20.63 -0.29 20.84
CA ASP A 284 20.07 0.38 19.67
C ASP A 284 18.55 0.13 19.58
N ARG A 285 17.84 1.00 18.86
CA ARG A 285 16.40 0.93 18.65
C ARG A 285 16.11 0.92 17.16
N LEU A 286 15.75 -0.25 16.64
CA LEU A 286 15.51 -0.45 15.23
C LEU A 286 14.04 -0.20 14.89
N ARG A 287 13.78 0.36 13.71
CA ARG A 287 12.42 0.58 13.20
C ARG A 287 12.27 0.16 11.74
N ASN A 288 11.14 -0.45 11.43
CA ASN A 288 10.84 -1.06 10.14
C ASN A 288 10.02 -0.13 9.23
N PHE A 289 10.37 -0.13 7.95
CA PHE A 289 9.54 0.40 6.86
C PHE A 289 9.59 -0.54 5.66
N SER A 290 8.45 -0.72 4.99
CA SER A 290 8.43 -1.26 3.62
C SER A 290 8.60 -0.10 2.63
N LEU A 291 9.59 -0.17 1.75
CA LEU A 291 9.87 0.86 0.74
C LEU A 291 9.55 0.34 -0.65
N VAL A 292 8.89 1.19 -1.45
CA VAL A 292 8.60 0.94 -2.86
C VAL A 292 9.13 2.10 -3.69
N THR A 293 9.88 1.78 -4.73
CA THR A 293 10.23 2.75 -5.78
C THR A 293 9.28 2.56 -6.95
N LEU A 294 8.53 3.61 -7.28
CA LEU A 294 7.66 3.67 -8.45
C LEU A 294 8.30 4.61 -9.48
N ASP A 295 8.62 4.08 -10.66
CA ASP A 295 9.21 4.85 -11.76
C ASP A 295 8.32 4.72 -13.00
N ALA A 296 7.98 5.84 -13.62
CA ALA A 296 7.09 5.92 -14.78
C ALA A 296 5.80 5.06 -14.63
N GLY A 297 5.20 5.04 -13.44
CA GLY A 297 3.99 4.27 -13.16
C GLY A 297 4.19 2.76 -12.98
N VAL A 298 5.42 2.29 -12.82
CA VAL A 298 5.78 0.88 -12.62
C VAL A 298 6.59 0.73 -11.33
N VAL A 299 6.31 -0.30 -10.54
CA VAL A 299 7.16 -0.62 -9.37
C VAL A 299 8.48 -1.18 -9.89
N THR A 300 9.60 -0.54 -9.54
CA THR A 300 10.95 -0.96 -9.94
C THR A 300 11.71 -1.64 -8.82
N LYS A 301 11.40 -1.31 -7.56
CA LYS A 301 11.98 -1.94 -6.36
C LYS A 301 10.94 -1.98 -5.25
N ALA A 302 10.92 -3.08 -4.50
CA ALA A 302 10.25 -3.17 -3.21
C ALA A 302 11.20 -3.83 -2.20
N SER A 303 11.35 -3.24 -1.02
CA SER A 303 12.21 -3.76 0.03
C SER A 303 11.63 -3.50 1.42
N ILE A 304 12.15 -4.22 2.40
CA ILE A 304 11.94 -3.94 3.82
C ILE A 304 13.25 -3.44 4.38
N VAL A 305 13.21 -2.29 5.04
CA VAL A 305 14.39 -1.69 5.67
C VAL A 305 14.20 -1.59 7.18
N TRP A 306 15.29 -1.81 7.91
CA TRP A 306 15.40 -1.50 9.33
C TRP A 306 16.38 -0.34 9.50
N LEU A 307 15.93 0.72 10.16
CA LEU A 307 16.79 1.86 10.50
C LEU A 307 17.24 1.79 11.96
N ASN A 308 18.49 2.16 12.22
CA ASN A 308 19.01 2.33 13.57
C ASN A 308 18.52 3.63 14.23
N GLN A 309 18.93 3.88 15.49
CA GLN A 309 18.61 5.12 16.21
C GLN A 309 19.12 6.41 15.55
N ASN A 310 20.12 6.32 14.65
CA ASN A 310 20.63 7.44 13.86
C ASN A 310 19.90 7.59 12.51
N PHE A 311 18.86 6.78 12.28
CA PHE A 311 18.07 6.69 11.05
C PHE A 311 18.83 6.18 9.82
N GLU A 312 20.01 5.59 10.02
CA GLU A 312 20.76 4.92 8.96
C GLU A 312 20.21 3.51 8.72
N ILE A 313 20.26 3.03 7.48
CA ILE A 313 19.83 1.67 7.13
C ILE A 313 20.76 0.65 7.80
N HIS A 314 20.25 0.00 8.85
CA HIS A 314 20.90 -1.12 9.52
C HIS A 314 20.83 -2.39 8.67
N SER A 315 19.68 -2.65 8.04
CA SER A 315 19.52 -3.77 7.10
C SER A 315 18.46 -3.48 6.04
N GLU A 316 18.63 -4.09 4.85
CA GLU A 316 17.66 -4.06 3.76
C GLU A 316 17.41 -5.50 3.25
N THR A 317 16.15 -5.88 3.15
CA THR A 317 15.72 -7.10 2.44
C THR A 317 14.99 -6.69 1.17
N VAL A 318 15.61 -6.90 0.01
CA VAL A 318 14.97 -6.64 -1.29
C VAL A 318 13.98 -7.77 -1.59
N LEU A 319 12.70 -7.42 -1.72
CA LEU A 319 11.60 -8.36 -2.01
C LEU A 319 11.34 -8.47 -3.50
N TYR A 320 11.52 -7.37 -4.22
CA TYR A 320 11.38 -7.30 -5.66
C TYR A 320 12.31 -6.25 -6.24
N GLN A 321 12.88 -6.57 -7.39
CA GLN A 321 13.67 -5.64 -8.20
C GLN A 321 13.36 -5.96 -9.66
N GLN A 322 12.89 -4.98 -10.41
CA GLN A 322 12.70 -5.12 -11.84
C GLN A 322 14.07 -5.36 -12.48
N SER A 323 14.22 -6.51 -13.14
CA SER A 323 15.40 -6.77 -13.95
C SER A 323 15.39 -5.81 -15.13
N HIS A 324 16.43 -4.98 -15.26
CA HIS A 324 16.57 -4.20 -16.49
C HIS A 324 16.70 -5.19 -17.65
N PRO A 325 16.01 -5.00 -18.79
CA PRO A 325 16.36 -5.75 -19.97
C PRO A 325 17.80 -5.40 -20.29
N ILE A 326 18.71 -6.38 -20.19
CA ILE A 326 20.01 -6.30 -20.84
C ILE A 326 19.66 -6.10 -22.32
N GLN A 327 19.78 -4.87 -22.81
CA GLN A 327 19.89 -4.63 -24.24
C GLN A 327 21.17 -5.36 -24.65
N SER A 328 21.02 -6.60 -25.10
CA SER A 328 22.06 -7.26 -25.85
C SER A 328 22.24 -6.43 -27.10
N VAL A 329 23.25 -5.57 -27.09
CA VAL A 329 23.82 -5.02 -28.31
C VAL A 329 24.41 -6.22 -29.02
N VAL A 330 23.60 -6.90 -29.82
CA VAL A 330 24.09 -7.87 -30.79
C VAL A 330 24.76 -7.04 -31.88
N SER A 331 26.03 -6.72 -31.66
CA SER A 331 26.93 -6.33 -32.73
C SER A 331 27.14 -7.55 -33.62
N LEU A 332 26.33 -7.66 -34.67
CA LEU A 332 26.56 -8.61 -35.76
C LEU A 332 27.85 -8.18 -36.49
N ASN A 333 28.97 -8.77 -36.09
CA ASN A 333 30.11 -8.94 -37.00
C ASN A 333 29.96 -10.30 -37.68
N PRO A 334 29.98 -10.37 -39.03
CA PRO A 334 29.93 -11.62 -39.76
C PRO A 334 31.31 -12.29 -39.76
N THR A 335 31.31 -13.60 -39.99
CA THR A 335 32.46 -14.50 -40.29
C THR A 335 33.34 -14.85 -39.07
N LEU A 336 33.62 -16.11 -38.69
CA LEU A 336 33.93 -17.34 -39.44
C LEU A 336 33.99 -18.59 -38.50
N TYR A 337 33.78 -19.76 -39.13
CA TYR A 337 34.24 -21.13 -38.82
C TYR A 337 33.56 -22.02 -37.74
N LEU A 338 33.15 -23.19 -38.25
CA LEU A 338 32.88 -24.45 -37.56
C LEU A 338 34.11 -24.96 -36.77
N ASP A 339 33.91 -25.58 -35.61
CA ASP A 339 34.28 -26.99 -35.39
C ASP A 339 33.60 -27.60 -34.13
N ASN A 340 33.30 -28.89 -34.21
CA ASN A 340 32.69 -29.75 -33.21
C ASN A 340 33.72 -30.25 -32.19
N SER A 341 33.36 -30.28 -30.89
CA SER A 341 33.63 -31.44 -30.00
C SER A 341 33.17 -31.19 -28.56
N LEU A 342 32.23 -32.02 -28.09
CA LEU A 342 31.97 -32.32 -26.67
C LEU A 342 33.16 -33.13 -26.10
N PRO A 343 33.47 -33.02 -24.79
CA PRO A 343 32.91 -34.01 -23.88
C PRO A 343 32.52 -33.51 -22.48
N SER A 344 31.66 -34.34 -21.89
CA SER A 344 31.20 -34.46 -20.50
C SER A 344 32.26 -34.27 -19.41
N THR A 345 31.88 -33.62 -18.31
CA THR A 345 31.93 -34.18 -16.94
C THR A 345 31.45 -33.16 -15.90
N ILE A 346 30.62 -33.64 -14.97
CA ILE A 346 30.02 -32.91 -13.84
C ILE A 346 30.92 -33.12 -12.61
N PRO A 347 31.32 -32.06 -11.90
CA PRO A 347 31.71 -32.19 -10.50
C PRO A 347 30.61 -31.64 -9.58
N SER A 348 30.19 -32.49 -8.64
CA SER A 348 29.37 -32.13 -7.49
C SER A 348 30.03 -31.01 -6.67
N LEU A 349 29.29 -29.95 -6.37
CA LEU A 349 29.72 -28.92 -5.41
C LEU A 349 28.90 -29.00 -4.12
N VAL A 350 29.69 -29.14 -3.07
CA VAL A 350 29.40 -29.23 -1.65
C VAL A 350 28.69 -27.97 -1.15
N LYS A 351 27.66 -28.16 -0.31
CA LYS A 351 27.00 -27.08 0.45
C LYS A 351 27.93 -26.54 1.55
N PRO A 352 28.09 -25.22 1.71
CA PRO A 352 28.57 -24.65 2.96
C PRO A 352 27.42 -24.46 3.96
N PRO A 353 27.68 -24.52 5.28
CA PRO A 353 26.68 -24.30 6.31
C PRO A 353 26.36 -22.81 6.46
N PHE A 354 25.07 -22.48 6.48
CA PHE A 354 24.58 -21.20 6.96
C PHE A 354 24.50 -21.23 8.49
N THR A 355 25.27 -20.37 9.15
CA THR A 355 25.02 -19.94 10.53
C THR A 355 24.20 -18.67 10.50
N GLN A 356 22.90 -18.79 10.79
CA GLN A 356 22.09 -17.68 11.27
C GLN A 356 22.42 -17.47 12.75
N GLN A 357 22.82 -16.25 13.10
CA GLN A 357 22.86 -15.82 14.49
C GLN A 357 21.72 -14.82 14.68
N GLU A 358 20.90 -15.15 15.65
CA GLU A 358 19.58 -14.58 15.95
C GLU A 358 19.70 -13.23 16.68
N CYS A 359 18.81 -12.29 16.33
CA CYS A 359 18.17 -11.42 17.31
C CYS A 359 16.69 -11.81 17.29
N ASN A 360 16.23 -12.46 18.37
CA ASN A 360 14.82 -12.74 18.62
C ASN A 360 14.11 -11.51 19.17
#